data_AF-E9GSK2-F1
#
_entry.id   AF-E9GSK2-F1
#
_cell.length_a   1.000
_cell.length_b   1.000
_cell.length_c   1.000
_cell.angle_alpha   90.00
_cell.angle_beta   90.00
_cell.angle_gamma   90.00
#
_symmetry.space_group_name_H-M   'P 1'
#
loop_
_entity.id
_entity.type
_entity.pdbx_description
1 polymer ?
#
loop_
_entity_poly.entity_id
_entity_poly.type
_entity_poly.pdbx_seq_one_letter_code
_entity_poly.pdbx_strand_id
1 'polypeptide(L)'
;MATGKKIREGLFLISWKNYHHTPNKETNENVQQLDKNIFEICKLSSKEVKSAALQLQTFLEVEIVLAKAIKSAHKLESMTILATKTLDEDQRNETIETQQKMNFIGSNWRSSWTEQLAVGSCHHCHSSYRRNFFKILIDFNPFTADVVRSATIKKTQLLNLWKIKIPSDVVIKCEEKSFEAHTFILEAGSPVLAAMFQHDCEENQKKIIEIAVFRKLLHYFYTGDANLEQDADVAELMVAADKYAVDSLKEECGQHLSHKLTVENAGHYLVLAHTINAAKLRESSLNFMARNAKAICSRRKEWIEITKSYPELCLDIMQLMAVF
;
A
#
# COMPACT_ATOMS: atom_id res chain seq x y z
N MET A 1 19.60 -13.95 4.84
CA MET A 1 18.19 -13.57 5.10
C MET A 1 18.01 -12.14 4.62
N ALA A 2 17.38 -11.93 3.47
CA ALA A 2 17.06 -10.60 2.98
C ALA A 2 15.57 -10.36 3.18
N THR A 3 15.25 -9.40 4.05
CA THR A 3 13.92 -8.89 4.33
C THR A 3 13.31 -8.32 3.06
N GLY A 4 12.30 -9.01 2.52
CA GLY A 4 11.35 -8.46 1.55
C GLY A 4 10.58 -7.32 2.21
N LYS A 5 11.18 -6.13 2.20
CA LYS A 5 10.49 -4.90 2.56
C LYS A 5 9.52 -4.63 1.42
N LYS A 6 8.22 -4.92 1.64
CA LYS A 6 7.13 -4.57 0.73
C LYS A 6 7.19 -3.07 0.44
N ILE A 7 7.72 -2.69 -0.71
CA ILE A 7 7.61 -1.32 -1.20
C ILE A 7 6.56 -1.40 -2.30
N ARG A 8 5.30 -1.02 -2.04
CA ARG A 8 4.15 -0.96 -2.97
C ARG A 8 3.84 -2.22 -3.83
N GLU A 9 2.57 -2.40 -4.18
CA GLU A 9 2.19 -3.41 -5.19
C GLU A 9 2.80 -3.00 -6.55
N GLY A 10 3.68 -3.83 -7.10
CA GLY A 10 4.28 -3.59 -8.43
C GLY A 10 5.72 -3.08 -8.46
N LEU A 11 6.37 -2.85 -7.31
CA LEU A 11 7.77 -2.43 -7.24
C LEU A 11 8.69 -3.55 -6.73
N PHE A 12 9.78 -3.80 -7.44
CA PHE A 12 10.69 -4.91 -7.15
C PHE A 12 12.13 -4.43 -7.05
N LEU A 13 12.83 -4.84 -6.00
CA LEU A 13 14.24 -4.51 -5.79
C LEU A 13 15.12 -5.74 -6.06
N ILE A 14 16.05 -5.60 -6.99
CA ILE A 14 17.10 -6.56 -7.30
C ILE A 14 18.44 -5.95 -6.86
N SER A 15 19.21 -6.68 -6.04
CA SER A 15 20.56 -6.28 -5.66
C SER A 15 21.58 -7.21 -6.31
N TRP A 16 22.59 -6.65 -6.97
CA TRP A 16 23.66 -7.41 -7.62
C TRP A 16 25.02 -6.85 -7.22
N LYS A 17 25.94 -7.74 -6.80
CA LYS A 17 27.32 -7.40 -6.44
C LYS A 17 28.26 -8.25 -7.30
N ASN A 18 29.25 -7.63 -7.95
CA ASN A 18 30.33 -8.36 -8.61
C ASN A 18 31.70 -7.76 -8.28
N TYR A 19 32.67 -8.65 -8.10
CA TYR A 19 34.05 -8.34 -7.71
C TYR A 19 34.99 -8.95 -8.75
N HIS A 20 35.66 -8.10 -9.53
CA HIS A 20 36.62 -8.56 -10.54
C HIS A 20 38.04 -8.18 -10.15
N HIS A 21 38.89 -9.19 -9.93
CA HIS A 21 40.33 -9.05 -9.77
C HIS A 21 41.09 -9.12 -11.10
N THR A 22 40.44 -9.59 -12.17
CA THR A 22 40.99 -9.65 -13.54
C THR A 22 39.96 -9.11 -14.54
N PRO A 23 40.39 -8.42 -15.61
CA PRO A 23 39.48 -7.89 -16.63
C PRO A 23 38.95 -9.05 -17.48
N ASN A 24 37.85 -9.67 -17.07
CA ASN A 24 37.15 -10.64 -17.90
C ASN A 24 36.17 -9.91 -18.83
N LYS A 25 36.28 -10.24 -20.12
CA LYS A 25 35.35 -9.84 -21.17
C LYS A 25 34.07 -10.66 -21.01
N GLU A 26 32.98 -9.97 -20.69
CA GLU A 26 31.61 -10.47 -20.58
C GLU A 26 31.34 -11.41 -19.40
N THR A 27 30.45 -10.97 -18.50
CA THR A 27 29.86 -11.82 -17.46
C THR A 27 28.35 -11.88 -17.66
N ASN A 28 27.80 -13.09 -17.61
CA ASN A 28 26.37 -13.36 -17.69
C ASN A 28 25.96 -14.13 -16.45
N GLU A 29 25.10 -13.55 -15.62
CA GLU A 29 24.67 -14.15 -14.37
C GLU A 29 23.14 -14.13 -14.25
N ASN A 30 22.58 -15.26 -13.81
CA ASN A 30 21.17 -15.30 -13.41
C ASN A 30 21.03 -14.71 -12.01
N VAL A 31 20.06 -13.82 -11.81
CA VAL A 31 19.76 -13.29 -10.48
C VAL A 31 19.20 -14.41 -9.62
N GLN A 32 19.88 -14.71 -8.50
CA GLN A 32 19.39 -15.67 -7.52
C GLN A 32 18.31 -15.03 -6.63
N GLN A 33 17.38 -15.83 -6.12
CA GLN A 33 16.33 -15.41 -5.17
C GLN A 33 15.24 -14.47 -5.75
N LEU A 34 14.84 -14.69 -7.00
CA LEU A 34 13.66 -14.03 -7.58
C LEU A 34 12.37 -14.70 -7.10
N ASP A 35 11.30 -13.92 -7.00
CA ASP A 35 9.95 -14.45 -6.81
C ASP A 35 9.50 -15.16 -8.10
N LYS A 36 9.39 -16.49 -8.03
CA LYS A 36 9.02 -17.36 -9.16
C LYS A 36 7.57 -17.15 -9.63
N ASN A 37 6.73 -16.51 -8.82
CA ASN A 37 5.37 -16.16 -9.24
C ASN A 37 5.37 -14.98 -10.22
N ILE A 38 6.50 -14.27 -10.32
CA ILE A 38 6.62 -12.98 -11.00
C ILE A 38 7.61 -13.06 -12.15
N PHE A 39 8.77 -13.67 -11.91
CA PHE A 39 9.86 -13.77 -12.87
C PHE A 39 10.10 -15.23 -13.26
N GLU A 40 10.03 -15.52 -14.56
CA GLU A 40 10.51 -16.78 -15.13
C GLU A 40 12.04 -16.75 -15.25
N ILE A 41 12.59 -15.61 -15.71
CA ILE A 41 14.03 -15.40 -15.92
C ILE A 41 14.37 -13.94 -15.60
N CYS A 42 15.46 -13.69 -14.88
CA CYS A 42 16.15 -12.40 -14.89
C CYS A 42 17.65 -12.65 -15.06
N LYS A 43 18.19 -12.13 -16.14
CA LYS A 43 19.60 -12.23 -16.52
C LYS A 43 20.21 -10.85 -16.50
N LEU A 44 21.36 -10.73 -15.84
CA LEU A 44 22.22 -9.56 -15.96
C LEU A 44 23.44 -9.95 -16.78
N SER A 45 23.72 -9.15 -17.80
CA SER A 45 24.95 -9.21 -18.57
C SER A 45 25.75 -7.92 -18.35
N SER A 46 27.05 -8.05 -18.18
CA SER A 46 27.96 -6.91 -18.14
C SER A 46 29.11 -7.10 -19.12
N LYS A 47 29.40 -6.08 -19.91
CA LYS A 47 30.45 -6.09 -20.93
C LYS A 47 31.30 -4.85 -20.82
N GLU A 48 32.62 -5.01 -20.73
CA GLU A 48 33.54 -3.88 -20.81
C GLU A 48 33.79 -3.49 -22.27
N VAL A 49 33.62 -2.21 -22.57
CA VAL A 49 33.89 -1.62 -23.88
C VAL A 49 34.95 -0.53 -23.69
N LYS A 50 36.02 -0.62 -24.49
CA LYS A 50 37.02 0.45 -24.57
C LYS A 50 36.44 1.58 -25.42
N SER A 51 36.24 2.74 -24.83
CA SER A 51 35.83 3.93 -25.59
C SER A 51 37.02 4.47 -26.41
N ALA A 52 36.72 5.24 -27.46
CA ALA A 52 37.73 5.92 -28.27
C ALA A 52 38.60 6.91 -27.47
N ALA A 53 38.15 7.34 -26.28
CA ALA A 53 38.84 8.26 -25.39
C ALA A 53 39.76 7.57 -24.35
N LEU A 54 40.15 6.30 -24.56
CA LEU A 54 40.95 5.48 -23.62
C LEU A 54 40.29 5.22 -22.26
N GLN A 55 39.04 5.65 -22.05
CA GLN A 55 38.26 5.33 -20.85
C GLN A 55 37.56 3.98 -21.03
N LEU A 56 37.68 3.10 -20.03
CA LEU A 56 36.94 1.85 -19.95
C LEU A 56 35.52 2.13 -19.44
N GLN A 57 34.53 1.79 -20.26
CA GLN A 57 33.12 1.85 -19.89
C GLN A 57 32.58 0.44 -19.72
N THR A 58 31.64 0.25 -18.79
CA THR A 58 30.88 -0.98 -18.67
C THR A 58 29.50 -0.78 -19.25
N PHE A 59 29.14 -1.63 -20.20
CA PHE A 59 27.79 -1.78 -20.70
C PHE A 59 27.08 -2.84 -19.86
N LEU A 60 25.94 -2.48 -19.30
CA LEU A 60 25.08 -3.38 -18.55
C LEU A 60 23.81 -3.59 -19.34
N GLU A 61 23.37 -4.84 -19.41
CA GLU A 61 22.08 -5.19 -19.98
C GLU A 61 21.32 -6.08 -19.00
N VAL A 62 20.06 -5.73 -18.77
CA VAL A 62 19.12 -6.50 -17.97
C VAL A 62 18.10 -7.09 -18.91
N GLU A 63 17.97 -8.41 -18.87
CA GLU A 63 16.95 -9.16 -19.59
C GLU A 63 16.00 -9.83 -18.59
N ILE A 64 14.70 -9.59 -18.75
CA ILE A 64 13.66 -10.12 -17.87
C ILE A 64 12.59 -10.85 -18.69
N VAL A 65 12.19 -12.02 -18.20
CA VAL A 65 11.02 -12.77 -18.66
C VAL A 65 10.04 -12.89 -17.51
N LEU A 66 8.84 -12.35 -17.69
CA LEU A 66 7.78 -12.39 -16.68
C LEU A 66 7.01 -13.70 -16.74
N ALA A 67 6.49 -14.12 -15.58
CA ALA A 67 5.55 -15.23 -15.45
C ALA A 67 4.29 -14.99 -16.29
N LYS A 68 3.82 -16.05 -16.96
CA LYS A 68 2.61 -16.01 -17.80
C LYS A 68 1.38 -15.37 -17.12
N ALA A 69 1.21 -15.60 -15.82
CA ALA A 69 0.09 -15.05 -15.04
C ALA A 69 0.10 -13.50 -15.00
N ILE A 70 1.28 -12.89 -14.86
CA ILE A 70 1.43 -11.42 -14.87
C ILE A 70 1.20 -10.86 -16.27
N LYS A 71 1.71 -11.53 -17.31
CA LYS A 71 1.50 -11.12 -18.71
C LYS A 71 0.01 -11.01 -19.05
N SER A 72 -0.81 -11.93 -18.56
CA SER A 72 -2.27 -11.93 -18.77
C SER A 72 -3.02 -10.96 -17.87
N ALA A 73 -2.57 -10.74 -16.64
CA ALA A 73 -3.31 -9.95 -15.65
C ALA A 73 -3.27 -8.44 -15.91
N HIS A 74 -2.15 -7.91 -16.42
CA HIS A 74 -1.92 -6.45 -16.38
C HIS A 74 -1.79 -5.75 -17.74
N LYS A 75 -1.91 -6.44 -18.89
CA LYS A 75 -1.65 -5.87 -20.24
C LYS A 75 -0.48 -4.87 -20.20
N LEU A 76 0.67 -5.30 -19.65
CA LEU A 76 1.81 -4.42 -19.40
C LEU A 76 2.36 -3.83 -20.71
N GLU A 77 1.96 -2.59 -21.02
CA GLU A 77 2.41 -1.85 -22.21
C GLU A 77 3.77 -1.19 -22.01
N SER A 78 4.16 -0.92 -20.77
CA SER A 78 5.47 -0.34 -20.44
C SER A 78 5.95 -0.71 -19.04
N MET A 79 7.27 -0.77 -18.87
CA MET A 79 7.96 -1.04 -17.61
C MET A 79 9.13 -0.07 -17.48
N THR A 80 9.38 0.40 -16.27
CA THR A 80 10.50 1.31 -15.99
C THR A 80 11.46 0.66 -15.01
N ILE A 81 12.75 0.86 -15.25
CA ILE A 81 13.84 0.42 -14.40
C ILE A 81 14.55 1.66 -13.83
N LEU A 82 14.72 1.70 -12.52
CA LEU A 82 15.58 2.67 -11.85
C LEU A 82 16.81 1.91 -11.34
N ALA A 83 17.95 2.18 -11.95
CA ALA A 83 19.23 1.65 -11.50
C ALA A 83 19.90 2.70 -10.61
N THR A 84 20.15 2.33 -9.36
CA THR A 84 20.92 3.16 -8.42
C THR A 84 22.27 2.50 -8.18
N LYS A 85 23.34 3.29 -8.33
CA LYS A 85 24.68 2.89 -7.93
C LYS A 85 25.00 3.52 -6.58
N THR A 86 25.35 2.68 -5.62
CA THR A 86 25.92 3.15 -4.35
C THR A 86 27.43 3.05 -4.45
N LEU A 87 28.11 4.20 -4.48
CA LEU A 87 29.56 4.30 -4.41
C LEU A 87 29.98 4.12 -2.94
N ASP A 88 30.30 2.88 -2.57
CA ASP A 88 30.71 2.42 -1.23
C ASP A 88 29.66 2.52 -0.10
N GLU A 89 29.64 1.49 0.76
CA GLU A 89 28.75 1.45 1.94
C GLU A 89 29.23 2.39 3.06
N ASP A 90 30.49 2.87 3.02
CA ASP A 90 31.12 3.46 4.21
C ASP A 90 31.38 4.96 4.23
N GLN A 91 31.49 5.73 3.13
CA GLN A 91 31.60 7.20 3.25
C GLN A 91 31.04 7.97 2.06
N ARG A 92 30.22 8.99 2.40
CA ARG A 92 29.68 10.10 1.61
C ARG A 92 30.27 10.25 0.20
N ASN A 93 29.53 9.83 -0.82
CA ASN A 93 29.40 10.55 -2.09
C ASN A 93 28.26 9.98 -2.97
N GLU A 94 27.78 10.87 -3.83
CA GLU A 94 26.66 10.82 -4.76
C GLU A 94 26.13 9.42 -5.15
N THR A 95 24.84 9.18 -4.86
CA THR A 95 24.07 8.11 -5.51
C THR A 95 23.72 8.59 -6.91
N ILE A 96 24.34 8.01 -7.94
CA ILE A 96 23.92 8.26 -9.31
C ILE A 96 22.70 7.38 -9.56
N GLU A 97 21.54 8.03 -9.67
CA GLU A 97 20.28 7.38 -10.02
C GLU A 97 20.05 7.55 -11.53
N THR A 98 19.99 6.44 -12.26
CA THR A 98 19.64 6.46 -13.68
C THR A 98 18.30 5.75 -13.86
N GLN A 99 17.31 6.50 -14.33
CA GLN A 99 16.01 5.97 -14.69
C GLN A 99 15.94 5.72 -16.20
N GLN A 100 15.52 4.52 -16.59
CA GLN A 100 15.39 4.14 -17.99
C GLN A 100 14.12 3.31 -18.21
N LYS A 101 13.49 3.47 -19.38
CA LYS A 101 12.35 2.64 -19.77
C LYS A 101 12.86 1.32 -20.35
N MET A 102 12.27 0.20 -19.93
CA MET A 102 12.53 -1.10 -20.54
C MET A 102 11.76 -1.24 -21.85
N ASN A 103 12.39 -1.84 -22.85
CA ASN A 103 11.78 -2.14 -24.13
C ASN A 103 11.33 -3.61 -24.16
N PHE A 104 10.11 -3.86 -24.63
CA PHE A 104 9.63 -5.21 -24.87
C PHE A 104 10.09 -5.69 -26.25
N ILE A 105 10.98 -6.68 -26.30
CA ILE A 105 11.60 -7.20 -27.52
C ILE A 105 11.35 -8.70 -27.59
N GLY A 106 10.50 -9.12 -28.54
CA GLY A 106 10.08 -10.51 -28.66
C GLY A 106 9.21 -10.94 -27.48
N SER A 107 9.77 -11.75 -26.58
CA SER A 107 9.13 -12.22 -25.35
C SER A 107 9.72 -11.62 -24.07
N ASN A 108 10.74 -10.78 -24.19
CA ASN A 108 11.61 -10.39 -23.08
C ASN A 108 11.66 -8.87 -22.95
N TRP A 109 11.79 -8.39 -21.72
CA TRP A 109 12.03 -6.98 -21.43
C TRP A 109 13.53 -6.75 -21.34
N ARG A 110 14.04 -5.78 -22.10
CA ARG A 110 15.45 -5.43 -22.12
C ARG A 110 15.68 -3.94 -21.89
N SER A 111 16.70 -3.62 -21.10
CA SER A 111 17.24 -2.27 -20.97
C SER A 111 18.74 -2.34 -20.84
N SER A 112 19.41 -1.31 -21.36
CA SER A 112 20.86 -1.24 -21.32
C SER A 112 21.38 0.17 -21.10
N TRP A 113 22.42 0.29 -20.31
CA TRP A 113 23.07 1.56 -20.00
C TRP A 113 24.59 1.39 -19.94
N THR A 114 25.29 2.51 -20.11
CA THR A 114 26.75 2.58 -20.12
C THR A 114 27.23 3.36 -18.92
N GLU A 115 28.25 2.87 -18.24
CA GLU A 115 28.74 3.48 -17.02
C GLU A 115 30.28 3.54 -16.91
N GLN A 116 30.78 4.56 -16.18
CA GLN A 116 32.19 4.73 -15.82
C GLN A 116 32.55 3.96 -14.54
N LEU A 117 33.71 3.30 -14.58
CA LEU A 117 34.16 2.39 -13.53
C LEU A 117 34.87 3.12 -12.38
N ALA A 118 34.47 2.79 -11.14
CA ALA A 118 35.21 3.15 -9.94
C ALA A 118 36.31 2.11 -9.69
N VAL A 119 37.52 2.57 -9.35
CA VAL A 119 38.68 1.71 -9.09
C VAL A 119 38.93 1.67 -7.59
N GLY A 120 38.92 0.47 -7.00
CA GLY A 120 39.30 0.25 -5.60
C GLY A 120 40.68 -0.43 -5.51
N SER A 121 41.32 -0.33 -4.35
CA SER A 121 42.58 -1.02 -4.03
C SER A 121 42.37 -2.06 -2.94
N CYS A 122 42.76 -3.31 -3.22
CA CYS A 122 42.55 -4.41 -2.27
C CYS A 122 43.54 -4.26 -1.12
N HIS A 123 43.04 -4.17 0.12
CA HIS A 123 43.89 -4.02 1.31
C HIS A 123 44.80 -5.23 1.56
N HIS A 124 44.45 -6.40 1.03
CA HIS A 124 45.19 -7.64 1.28
C HIS A 124 46.28 -7.95 0.26
N CYS A 125 46.07 -7.62 -1.02
CA CYS A 125 47.02 -7.92 -2.10
C CYS A 125 47.51 -6.69 -2.87
N HIS A 126 47.12 -5.48 -2.44
CA HIS A 126 47.39 -4.18 -3.09
C HIS A 126 47.02 -4.10 -4.58
N SER A 127 46.37 -5.13 -5.12
CA SER A 127 45.91 -5.16 -6.50
C SER A 127 44.71 -4.24 -6.63
N SER A 128 44.69 -3.48 -7.71
CA SER A 128 43.48 -2.76 -8.10
C SER A 128 42.39 -3.79 -8.43
N TYR A 129 41.21 -3.57 -7.87
CA TYR A 129 40.03 -4.38 -8.15
C TYR A 129 38.86 -3.47 -8.39
N ARG A 130 37.93 -3.94 -9.22
CA ARG A 130 36.74 -3.17 -9.55
C ARG A 130 35.56 -3.77 -8.81
N ARG A 131 34.82 -2.90 -8.12
CA ARG A 131 33.59 -3.23 -7.40
C ARG A 131 32.42 -2.65 -8.15
N ASN A 132 31.53 -3.53 -8.59
CA ASN A 132 30.27 -3.13 -9.17
C ASN A 132 29.16 -3.52 -8.20
N PHE A 133 28.42 -2.52 -7.71
CA PHE A 133 27.23 -2.73 -6.88
C PHE A 133 26.04 -2.00 -7.48
N PHE A 134 24.97 -2.74 -7.72
CA PHE A 134 23.73 -2.20 -8.28
C PHE A 134 22.54 -2.57 -7.42
N LYS A 135 21.68 -1.57 -7.24
CA LYS A 135 20.30 -1.74 -6.81
C LYS A 135 19.40 -1.36 -7.97
N ILE A 136 18.74 -2.35 -8.53
CA ILE A 136 17.81 -2.21 -9.64
C ILE A 136 16.40 -2.27 -9.07
N LEU A 137 15.65 -1.20 -9.26
CA LEU A 137 14.25 -1.10 -8.90
C LEU A 137 13.42 -1.20 -10.18
N ILE A 138 12.55 -2.20 -10.25
CA ILE A 138 11.65 -2.42 -11.38
C ILE A 138 10.26 -1.97 -10.97
N ASP A 139 9.66 -1.08 -11.75
CA ASP A 139 8.31 -0.60 -11.57
C ASP A 139 7.42 -1.11 -12.70
N PHE A 140 6.47 -1.99 -12.35
CA PHE A 140 5.46 -2.53 -13.25
C PHE A 140 4.27 -1.59 -13.46
N ASN A 141 4.22 -0.45 -12.77
CA ASN A 141 3.12 0.50 -12.88
C ASN A 141 3.60 1.94 -13.14
N PRO A 142 4.32 2.20 -14.24
CA PRO A 142 4.88 3.53 -14.53
C PRO A 142 3.80 4.60 -14.77
N PHE A 143 2.56 4.20 -15.11
CA PHE A 143 1.41 5.11 -15.23
C PHE A 143 0.96 5.69 -13.89
N THR A 144 1.46 5.16 -12.76
CA THR A 144 1.32 5.84 -11.49
C THR A 144 2.10 7.14 -11.44
N ALA A 145 3.14 7.43 -12.24
CA ALA A 145 3.85 8.71 -12.08
C ALA A 145 2.94 9.93 -12.37
N ASP A 146 2.17 9.92 -13.47
CA ASP A 146 1.26 11.02 -13.79
C ASP A 146 -0.06 10.96 -13.01
N VAL A 147 -0.59 9.76 -12.76
CA VAL A 147 -1.77 9.59 -11.89
C VAL A 147 -1.45 9.95 -10.44
N VAL A 148 -0.28 9.57 -9.92
CA VAL A 148 0.23 9.96 -8.60
C VAL A 148 0.61 11.42 -8.57
N ARG A 149 1.21 12.02 -9.62
CA ARG A 149 1.45 13.47 -9.62
C ARG A 149 0.14 14.25 -9.57
N SER A 150 -0.84 13.87 -10.39
CA SER A 150 -2.19 14.45 -10.39
C SER A 150 -2.92 14.21 -9.05
N ALA A 151 -2.88 12.99 -8.51
CA ALA A 151 -3.46 12.65 -7.22
C ALA A 151 -2.73 13.33 -6.05
N THR A 152 -1.42 13.54 -6.14
CA THR A 152 -0.59 14.21 -5.10
C THR A 152 -0.86 15.71 -5.10
N ILE A 153 -0.97 16.34 -6.26
CA ILE A 153 -1.36 17.76 -6.37
C ILE A 153 -2.76 17.95 -5.78
N LYS A 154 -3.72 17.12 -6.18
CA LYS A 154 -5.10 17.15 -5.65
C LYS A 154 -5.14 16.90 -4.14
N LYS A 155 -4.42 15.88 -3.65
CA LYS A 155 -4.29 15.57 -2.21
C LYS A 155 -3.68 16.75 -1.45
N THR A 156 -2.65 17.40 -2.00
CA THR A 156 -2.00 18.55 -1.37
C THR A 156 -2.94 19.76 -1.31
N GLN A 157 -3.70 20.03 -2.38
CA GLN A 157 -4.70 21.10 -2.42
C GLN A 157 -5.82 20.88 -1.40
N LEU A 158 -6.39 19.67 -1.34
CA LEU A 158 -7.41 19.32 -0.35
C LEU A 158 -6.85 19.36 1.08
N LEU A 159 -5.62 18.90 1.30
CA LEU A 159 -4.95 19.01 2.59
C LEU A 159 -4.76 20.47 3.02
N ASN A 160 -4.48 21.37 2.08
CA ASN A 160 -4.39 22.80 2.36
C ASN A 160 -5.75 23.37 2.76
N LEU A 161 -6.85 22.97 2.10
CA LEU A 161 -8.21 23.35 2.53
C LEU A 161 -8.54 22.82 3.93
N TRP A 162 -8.11 21.59 4.25
CA TRP A 162 -8.25 21.03 5.60
C TRP A 162 -7.47 21.83 6.66
N LYS A 163 -6.27 22.33 6.33
CA LYS A 163 -5.41 23.08 7.26
C LYS A 163 -5.83 24.54 7.41
N ILE A 164 -6.13 25.22 6.30
CA ILE A 164 -6.38 26.67 6.23
C ILE A 164 -7.83 26.98 6.62
N LYS A 165 -8.76 26.06 6.33
CA LYS A 165 -10.21 26.21 6.60
C LYS A 165 -10.90 27.37 5.87
N ILE A 166 -10.22 28.05 4.97
CA ILE A 166 -10.73 29.25 4.28
C ILE A 166 -10.74 29.01 2.76
N PRO A 167 -11.83 29.37 2.05
CA PRO A 167 -13.10 29.88 2.59
C PRO A 167 -14.03 28.74 3.05
N SER A 168 -14.35 28.66 4.35
CA SER A 168 -15.37 27.76 4.89
C SER A 168 -16.78 28.35 4.67
N ASP A 169 -17.72 27.49 4.27
CA ASP A 169 -19.13 27.84 4.04
C ASP A 169 -20.07 27.08 4.98
N VAL A 170 -19.53 26.18 5.81
CA VAL A 170 -20.27 25.40 6.81
C VAL A 170 -19.48 25.24 8.09
N VAL A 171 -20.19 25.35 9.22
CA VAL A 171 -19.69 25.04 10.56
C VAL A 171 -20.43 23.82 11.08
N ILE A 172 -19.68 22.78 11.39
CA ILE A 172 -20.19 21.53 11.93
C ILE A 172 -19.96 21.53 13.43
N LYS A 173 -21.03 21.42 14.21
CA LYS A 173 -20.92 21.33 15.68
C LYS A 173 -20.96 19.87 16.11
N CYS A 174 -19.93 19.42 16.84
CA CYS A 174 -19.83 18.11 17.46
C CYS A 174 -19.60 18.30 18.95
N GLU A 175 -20.58 17.96 19.78
CA GLU A 175 -20.53 18.18 21.24
C GLU A 175 -20.17 19.65 21.57
N GLU A 176 -19.10 19.89 22.34
CA GLU A 176 -18.61 21.23 22.70
C GLU A 176 -17.65 21.84 21.65
N LYS A 177 -17.40 21.16 20.52
CA LYS A 177 -16.44 21.60 19.50
C LYS A 177 -17.14 21.97 18.20
N SER A 178 -16.63 23.00 17.53
CA SER A 178 -17.06 23.42 16.20
C SER A 178 -15.94 23.27 15.19
N PHE A 179 -16.25 22.72 14.02
CA PHE A 179 -15.32 22.50 12.92
C PHE A 179 -15.79 23.24 11.67
N GLU A 180 -14.95 24.12 11.17
CA GLU A 180 -15.14 24.73 9.85
C GLU A 180 -14.82 23.73 8.75
N ALA A 181 -15.68 23.70 7.73
CA ALA A 181 -15.58 22.81 6.59
C ALA A 181 -16.15 23.46 5.32
N HIS A 182 -16.12 22.71 4.22
CA HIS A 182 -16.58 23.12 2.90
C HIS A 182 -17.67 22.17 2.45
N THR A 183 -18.85 22.69 2.16
CA THR A 183 -20.07 21.94 1.85
C THR A 183 -19.83 21.04 0.64
N PHE A 184 -19.25 21.58 -0.44
CA PHE A 184 -18.98 20.82 -1.66
C PHE A 184 -18.10 19.57 -1.45
N ILE A 185 -17.15 19.60 -0.50
CA ILE A 185 -16.29 18.45 -0.19
C ILE A 185 -17.10 17.36 0.50
N LEU A 186 -17.99 17.75 1.41
CA LEU A 186 -18.85 16.85 2.17
C LEU A 186 -19.91 16.21 1.29
N GLU A 187 -20.55 17.00 0.42
CA GLU A 187 -21.52 16.52 -0.57
C GLU A 187 -20.86 15.53 -1.54
N ALA A 188 -19.64 15.82 -2.01
CA ALA A 188 -18.92 14.91 -2.88
C ALA A 188 -18.48 13.62 -2.17
N GLY A 189 -18.22 13.69 -0.87
CA GLY A 189 -17.76 12.54 -0.08
C GLY A 189 -18.88 11.66 0.48
N SER A 190 -20.10 12.18 0.58
CA SER A 190 -21.23 11.47 1.20
C SER A 190 -22.56 11.85 0.53
N PRO A 191 -23.29 10.88 -0.04
CA PRO A 191 -24.62 11.17 -0.61
C PRO A 191 -25.64 11.57 0.46
N VAL A 192 -25.45 11.13 1.72
CA VAL A 192 -26.28 11.54 2.85
C VAL A 192 -26.07 13.02 3.15
N LEU A 193 -24.80 13.47 3.19
CA LEU A 193 -24.50 14.90 3.36
C LEU A 193 -24.95 15.71 2.15
N ALA A 194 -24.85 15.19 0.92
CA ALA A 194 -25.38 15.82 -0.28
C ALA A 194 -26.89 16.08 -0.17
N ALA A 195 -27.68 15.09 0.21
CA ALA A 195 -29.11 15.25 0.42
C ALA A 195 -29.41 16.23 1.57
N MET A 196 -28.63 16.18 2.65
CA MET A 196 -28.77 17.06 3.82
C MET A 196 -28.55 18.53 3.47
N PHE A 197 -27.65 18.83 2.52
CA PHE A 197 -27.35 20.21 2.11
C PHE A 197 -28.20 20.72 0.94
N GLN A 198 -28.74 19.82 0.10
CA GLN A 198 -29.62 20.18 -1.02
C GLN A 198 -31.06 20.53 -0.61
N HIS A 199 -31.53 20.02 0.52
CA HIS A 199 -32.86 20.31 1.03
C HIS A 199 -32.80 21.32 2.17
N ASP A 200 -33.58 22.41 2.06
CA ASP A 200 -33.83 23.38 3.16
C ASP A 200 -34.68 22.72 4.27
N CYS A 201 -34.13 21.72 4.93
CA CYS A 201 -34.72 21.13 6.14
C CYS A 201 -34.36 21.99 7.35
N GLU A 202 -35.15 21.97 8.44
CA GLU A 202 -34.91 22.79 9.64
C GLU A 202 -33.52 22.56 10.29
N GLU A 203 -32.84 21.45 9.96
CA GLU A 203 -31.43 21.19 10.29
C GLU A 203 -30.44 22.18 9.65
N ASN A 204 -30.83 22.90 8.58
CA ASN A 204 -29.99 23.91 7.93
C ASN A 204 -29.69 25.10 8.85
N GLN A 205 -30.55 25.37 9.84
CA GLN A 205 -30.36 26.48 10.79
C GLN A 205 -29.46 26.12 11.98
N LYS A 206 -29.24 24.82 12.24
CA LYS A 206 -28.31 24.30 13.25
C LYS A 206 -27.74 22.96 12.77
N LYS A 207 -26.71 23.02 11.94
CA LYS A 207 -25.92 21.87 11.43
C LYS A 207 -25.09 21.23 12.55
N ILE A 208 -25.76 20.64 13.54
CA ILE A 208 -25.15 19.92 14.65
C ILE A 208 -25.04 18.46 14.23
N ILE A 209 -23.82 17.98 14.04
CA ILE A 209 -23.54 16.58 13.76
C ILE A 209 -22.89 15.98 15.01
N GLU A 210 -23.68 15.25 15.78
CA GLU A 210 -23.25 14.62 17.04
C GLU A 210 -22.40 13.36 16.80
N ILE A 211 -21.09 13.49 16.59
CA ILE A 211 -20.17 12.32 16.68
C ILE A 211 -18.77 12.78 17.16
N ALA A 212 -18.23 12.20 18.25
CA ALA A 212 -16.85 12.42 18.70
C ALA A 212 -15.80 12.04 17.64
N VAL A 213 -16.12 10.99 16.86
CA VAL A 213 -15.38 10.49 15.70
C VAL A 213 -15.56 11.32 14.42
N PHE A 214 -16.42 12.35 14.43
CA PHE A 214 -16.66 13.18 13.25
C PHE A 214 -15.38 13.86 12.76
N ARG A 215 -14.43 14.16 13.66
CA ARG A 215 -13.13 14.73 13.23
C ARG A 215 -12.35 13.78 12.33
N LYS A 216 -12.36 12.47 12.61
CA LYS A 216 -11.66 11.46 11.79
C LYS A 216 -12.39 11.27 10.46
N LEU A 217 -13.73 11.21 10.47
CA LEU A 217 -14.54 11.19 9.26
C LEU A 217 -14.30 12.43 8.39
N LEU A 218 -14.30 13.61 9.02
CA LEU A 218 -14.04 14.87 8.34
C LEU A 218 -12.62 14.91 7.78
N HIS A 219 -11.62 14.45 8.53
CA HIS A 219 -10.25 14.32 8.00
C HIS A 219 -10.19 13.38 6.79
N TYR A 220 -10.93 12.28 6.83
CA TYR A 220 -11.01 11.32 5.72
C TYR A 220 -11.56 11.98 4.44
N PHE A 221 -12.62 12.80 4.53
CA PHE A 221 -13.15 13.51 3.36
C PHE A 221 -12.13 14.39 2.63
N TYR A 222 -11.14 14.94 3.35
CA TYR A 222 -10.12 15.81 2.75
C TYR A 222 -8.87 15.06 2.32
N THR A 223 -8.55 13.93 2.95
CA THR A 223 -7.23 13.31 2.83
C THR A 223 -7.25 11.90 2.28
N GLY A 224 -8.42 11.24 2.32
CA GLY A 224 -8.57 9.81 2.08
C GLY A 224 -7.87 8.94 3.12
N ASP A 225 -7.52 9.49 4.29
CA ASP A 225 -6.80 8.79 5.34
C ASP A 225 -7.50 9.00 6.69
N ALA A 226 -7.94 7.92 7.31
CA ALA A 226 -8.64 7.93 8.58
C ALA A 226 -7.70 7.87 9.80
N ASN A 227 -6.40 7.63 9.58
CA ASN A 227 -5.40 7.40 10.62
C ASN A 227 -5.88 6.39 11.68
N LEU A 228 -6.07 5.14 11.25
CA LEU A 228 -6.62 4.05 12.06
C LEU A 228 -5.65 3.51 13.14
N GLU A 229 -4.47 4.12 13.32
CA GLU A 229 -3.45 3.67 14.27
C GLU A 229 -3.90 3.81 15.74
N GLN A 230 -4.84 4.72 16.03
CA GLN A 230 -5.36 4.98 17.37
C GLN A 230 -6.64 4.17 17.65
N ASP A 231 -6.53 2.84 17.67
CA ASP A 231 -7.59 1.81 17.69
C ASP A 231 -8.91 2.09 18.43
N ALA A 232 -8.88 2.89 19.50
CA ALA A 232 -10.01 3.10 20.40
C ALA A 232 -11.32 3.50 19.70
N ASP A 233 -11.25 4.24 18.58
CA ASP A 233 -12.44 4.81 17.94
C ASP A 233 -12.79 4.16 16.59
N VAL A 234 -12.11 3.06 16.18
CA VAL A 234 -12.29 2.51 14.82
C VAL A 234 -13.68 1.88 14.63
N ALA A 235 -14.22 1.22 15.66
CA ALA A 235 -15.58 0.67 15.60
C ALA A 235 -16.64 1.77 15.47
N GLU A 236 -16.50 2.85 16.23
CA GLU A 236 -17.39 4.02 16.15
C GLU A 236 -17.22 4.76 14.82
N LEU A 237 -15.99 4.83 14.28
CA LEU A 237 -15.74 5.39 12.95
C LEU A 237 -16.45 4.58 11.86
N MET A 238 -16.45 3.25 11.99
CA MET A 238 -17.15 2.36 11.06
C MET A 238 -18.66 2.61 11.07
N VAL A 239 -19.26 2.83 12.26
CA VAL A 239 -20.67 3.22 12.39
C VAL A 239 -20.94 4.57 11.75
N ALA A 240 -20.06 5.55 11.96
CA ALA A 240 -20.18 6.85 11.32
C ALA A 240 -20.07 6.77 9.79
N ALA A 241 -19.14 5.94 9.29
CA ALA A 241 -18.96 5.71 7.85
C ALA A 241 -20.23 5.10 7.23
N ASP A 242 -20.86 4.13 7.90
CA ASP A 242 -22.14 3.56 7.47
C ASP A 242 -23.27 4.60 7.48
N LYS A 243 -23.41 5.37 8.58
CA LYS A 243 -24.43 6.43 8.73
C LYS A 243 -24.36 7.48 7.61
N TYR A 244 -23.15 7.84 7.19
CA TYR A 244 -22.92 8.82 6.11
C TYR A 244 -22.67 8.18 4.74
N ALA A 245 -22.89 6.87 4.59
CA ALA A 245 -22.71 6.14 3.33
C ALA A 245 -21.32 6.37 2.68
N VAL A 246 -20.27 6.27 3.50
CA VAL A 246 -18.86 6.33 3.08
C VAL A 246 -18.29 4.92 3.04
N ASP A 247 -18.67 4.16 2.01
CA ASP A 247 -18.38 2.72 1.90
C ASP A 247 -16.89 2.40 1.94
N SER A 248 -16.04 3.22 1.31
CA SER A 248 -14.58 3.01 1.30
C SER A 248 -14.00 3.05 2.72
N LEU A 249 -14.44 4.00 3.55
CA LEU A 249 -14.01 4.10 4.94
C LEU A 249 -14.55 2.95 5.79
N LYS A 250 -15.81 2.54 5.55
CA LYS A 250 -16.42 1.39 6.23
C LYS A 250 -15.64 0.11 5.94
N GLU A 251 -15.23 -0.11 4.69
CA GLU A 251 -14.40 -1.25 4.29
C GLU A 251 -13.01 -1.22 4.94
N GLU A 252 -12.33 -0.06 4.91
CA GLU A 252 -11.03 0.13 5.57
C GLU A 252 -11.10 -0.16 7.07
N CYS A 253 -12.12 0.37 7.77
CA CYS A 253 -12.35 0.10 9.18
C CYS A 253 -12.64 -1.39 9.43
N GLY A 254 -13.50 -2.01 8.62
CA GLY A 254 -13.83 -3.43 8.73
C GLY A 254 -12.60 -4.33 8.56
N GLN A 255 -11.73 -4.00 7.61
CA GLN A 255 -10.46 -4.71 7.42
C GLN A 255 -9.51 -4.51 8.60
N HIS A 256 -9.39 -3.30 9.13
CA HIS A 256 -8.56 -3.06 10.32
C HIS A 256 -9.03 -3.86 11.53
N LEU A 257 -10.34 -3.82 11.82
CA LEU A 257 -10.96 -4.55 12.92
C LEU A 257 -10.82 -6.08 12.75
N SER A 258 -10.91 -6.59 11.52
CA SER A 258 -10.74 -8.04 11.28
C SER A 258 -9.34 -8.55 11.65
N HIS A 259 -8.30 -7.71 11.53
CA HIS A 259 -6.93 -8.08 11.91
C HIS A 259 -6.70 -8.01 13.42
N LYS A 260 -7.62 -7.39 14.17
CA LYS A 260 -7.52 -7.19 15.62
C LYS A 260 -8.57 -7.98 16.41
N LEU A 261 -9.08 -9.06 15.81
CA LEU A 261 -10.01 -9.97 16.47
C LEU A 261 -9.34 -10.68 17.66
N THR A 262 -10.02 -10.65 18.80
CA THR A 262 -9.67 -11.37 20.02
C THR A 262 -10.92 -12.09 20.55
N VAL A 263 -10.74 -13.00 21.50
CA VAL A 263 -11.86 -13.72 22.14
C VAL A 263 -12.80 -12.74 22.86
N GLU A 264 -12.26 -11.64 23.38
CA GLU A 264 -13.00 -10.58 24.07
C GLU A 264 -13.89 -9.77 23.12
N ASN A 265 -13.39 -9.40 21.93
CA ASN A 265 -14.07 -8.45 21.06
C ASN A 265 -14.86 -9.09 19.91
N ALA A 266 -14.60 -10.36 19.58
CA ALA A 266 -15.17 -11.00 18.39
C ALA A 266 -16.71 -11.03 18.39
N GLY A 267 -17.33 -11.27 19.56
CA GLY A 267 -18.78 -11.24 19.68
C GLY A 267 -19.38 -9.85 19.41
N HIS A 268 -18.77 -8.81 19.97
CA HIS A 268 -19.19 -7.43 19.75
C HIS A 268 -19.01 -7.03 18.28
N TYR A 269 -17.85 -7.33 17.67
CA TYR A 269 -17.60 -7.02 16.27
C TYR A 269 -18.50 -7.79 15.31
N LEU A 270 -18.87 -9.02 15.64
CA LEU A 270 -19.83 -9.78 14.86
C LEU A 270 -21.21 -9.11 14.84
N VAL A 271 -21.73 -8.73 16.01
CA VAL A 271 -23.02 -8.03 16.13
C VAL A 271 -22.97 -6.69 15.40
N LEU A 272 -21.90 -5.91 15.61
CA LEU A 272 -21.69 -4.65 14.91
C LEU A 272 -21.71 -4.86 13.39
N ALA A 273 -20.89 -5.78 12.88
CA ALA A 273 -20.78 -6.07 11.46
C ALA A 273 -22.09 -6.59 10.85
N HIS A 274 -22.88 -7.35 11.61
CA HIS A 274 -24.22 -7.76 11.19
C HIS A 274 -25.14 -6.53 11.07
N THR A 275 -25.18 -5.69 12.10
CA THR A 275 -26.09 -4.53 12.20
C THR A 275 -25.87 -3.54 11.06
N ILE A 276 -24.62 -3.22 10.74
CA ILE A 276 -24.28 -2.28 9.68
C ILE A 276 -23.99 -2.97 8.34
N ASN A 277 -24.28 -4.26 8.20
CA ASN A 277 -24.01 -5.04 6.98
C ASN A 277 -22.56 -4.93 6.46
N ALA A 278 -21.56 -5.02 7.35
CA ALA A 278 -20.14 -5.03 7.01
C ALA A 278 -19.66 -6.47 6.74
N ALA A 279 -19.84 -6.93 5.50
CA ALA A 279 -19.63 -8.33 5.09
C ALA A 279 -18.26 -8.91 5.50
N LYS A 280 -17.16 -8.19 5.22
CA LYS A 280 -15.80 -8.66 5.47
C LYS A 280 -15.50 -8.87 6.96
N LEU A 281 -15.95 -7.92 7.80
CA LEU A 281 -15.79 -8.04 9.25
C LEU A 281 -16.70 -9.13 9.81
N ARG A 282 -17.92 -9.28 9.29
CA ARG A 282 -18.85 -10.35 9.67
C ARG A 282 -18.23 -11.71 9.39
N GLU A 283 -17.78 -11.96 8.16
CA GLU A 283 -17.17 -13.23 7.77
C GLU A 283 -15.92 -13.55 8.60
N SER A 284 -15.04 -12.55 8.79
CA SER A 284 -13.83 -12.72 9.58
C SER A 284 -14.15 -13.06 11.05
N SER A 285 -15.15 -12.39 11.62
CA SER A 285 -15.60 -12.61 12.99
C SER A 285 -16.24 -14.00 13.13
N LEU A 286 -17.13 -14.39 12.22
CA LEU A 286 -17.74 -15.73 12.20
C LEU A 286 -16.67 -16.84 12.16
N ASN A 287 -15.72 -16.73 11.23
CA ASN A 287 -14.63 -17.69 11.08
C ASN A 287 -13.72 -17.74 12.33
N PHE A 288 -13.38 -16.57 12.90
CA PHE A 288 -12.58 -16.50 14.12
C PHE A 288 -13.32 -17.13 15.30
N MET A 289 -14.61 -16.87 15.44
CA MET A 289 -15.42 -17.40 16.52
C MET A 289 -15.60 -18.91 16.43
N ALA A 290 -15.85 -19.44 15.23
CA ALA A 290 -15.95 -20.89 14.99
C ALA A 290 -14.65 -21.62 15.39
N ARG A 291 -13.47 -21.07 15.01
CA ARG A 291 -12.16 -21.64 15.38
C ARG A 291 -11.85 -21.57 16.87
N ASN A 292 -12.42 -20.59 17.59
CA ASN A 292 -12.19 -20.36 19.01
C ASN A 292 -13.42 -20.69 19.87
N ALA A 293 -14.35 -21.51 19.36
CA ALA A 293 -15.66 -21.74 19.97
C ALA A 293 -15.58 -22.14 21.45
N LYS A 294 -14.63 -22.99 21.82
CA LYS A 294 -14.44 -23.42 23.21
C LYS A 294 -14.17 -22.24 24.16
N ALA A 295 -13.30 -21.32 23.76
CA ALA A 295 -12.94 -20.15 24.57
C ALA A 295 -14.11 -19.15 24.67
N ILE A 296 -14.84 -18.97 23.57
CA ILE A 296 -15.97 -18.04 23.49
C ILE A 296 -17.18 -18.56 24.26
N CYS A 297 -17.56 -19.83 24.09
CA CYS A 297 -18.68 -20.43 24.82
C CYS A 297 -18.44 -20.47 26.33
N SER A 298 -17.17 -20.48 26.77
CA SER A 298 -16.82 -20.37 28.19
C SER A 298 -17.17 -18.99 28.77
N ARG A 299 -17.27 -17.94 27.94
CA ARG A 299 -17.68 -16.59 28.32
C ARG A 299 -19.20 -16.46 28.30
N ARG A 300 -19.84 -17.10 29.29
CA ARG A 300 -21.30 -17.29 29.31
C ARG A 300 -22.14 -16.02 29.12
N LYS A 301 -21.74 -14.86 29.65
CA LYS A 301 -22.60 -13.66 29.59
C LYS A 301 -22.76 -13.12 28.17
N GLU A 302 -21.66 -12.81 27.51
CA GLU A 302 -21.63 -12.24 26.15
C GLU A 302 -22.22 -13.23 25.13
N TRP A 303 -21.89 -14.52 25.28
CA TRP A 303 -22.41 -15.57 24.39
C TRP A 303 -23.93 -15.78 24.55
N ILE A 304 -24.45 -15.78 25.78
CA ILE A 304 -25.90 -15.91 26.01
C ILE A 304 -26.65 -14.71 25.43
N GLU A 305 -26.10 -13.51 25.50
CA GLU A 305 -26.72 -12.31 24.94
C GLU A 305 -26.82 -12.40 23.41
N ILE A 306 -25.73 -12.78 22.73
CA ILE A 306 -25.75 -13.01 21.27
C ILE A 306 -26.77 -14.10 20.91
N THR A 307 -26.81 -15.19 21.68
CA THR A 307 -27.75 -16.30 21.43
C THR A 307 -29.21 -15.87 21.54
N LYS A 308 -29.52 -14.93 22.44
CA LYS A 308 -30.88 -14.41 22.63
C LYS A 308 -31.26 -13.37 21.58
N SER A 309 -30.33 -12.46 21.27
CA SER A 309 -30.61 -11.30 20.43
C SER A 309 -30.44 -11.60 18.93
N TYR A 310 -29.55 -12.53 18.57
CA TYR A 310 -29.16 -12.85 17.20
C TYR A 310 -28.99 -14.37 17.00
N PRO A 311 -30.07 -15.17 17.15
CA PRO A 311 -29.98 -16.63 17.05
C PRO A 311 -29.48 -17.12 15.68
N GLU A 312 -29.72 -16.37 14.61
CA GLU A 312 -29.22 -16.67 13.26
C GLU A 312 -27.68 -16.62 13.18
N LEU A 313 -27.03 -15.71 13.90
CA LEU A 313 -25.57 -15.65 13.97
C LEU A 313 -25.00 -16.88 14.67
N CYS A 314 -25.69 -17.40 15.69
CA CYS A 314 -25.28 -18.63 16.34
C CYS A 314 -25.40 -19.84 15.40
N LEU A 315 -26.44 -19.90 14.57
CA LEU A 315 -26.57 -20.94 13.54
C LEU A 315 -25.43 -20.87 12.53
N ASP A 316 -25.10 -19.68 12.02
CA ASP A 316 -23.98 -19.47 11.10
C ASP A 316 -22.65 -19.96 11.70
N ILE A 317 -22.40 -19.64 12.98
CA ILE A 317 -21.20 -20.11 13.70
C ILE A 317 -21.19 -21.64 13.82
N MET A 318 -22.31 -22.26 14.20
CA MET A 318 -22.41 -23.71 14.34
C MET A 318 -22.19 -24.45 13.01
N GLN A 319 -22.73 -23.90 11.91
CA GLN A 319 -22.50 -24.45 10.57
C GLN A 319 -21.02 -24.39 10.19
N LEU A 320 -20.34 -23.27 10.49
CA LEU A 320 -18.91 -23.13 10.24
C LEU A 320 -18.06 -24.04 11.13
N MET A 321 -18.47 -24.30 12.37
CA MET A 321 -17.78 -25.27 13.23
C MET A 321 -17.77 -26.68 12.64
N ALA A 322 -18.79 -27.07 11.87
CA ALA A 322 -18.84 -28.39 11.23
C ALA A 322 -17.85 -28.55 10.07
N VAL A 323 -17.23 -27.45 9.62
CA VAL A 323 -16.24 -27.43 8.53
C VAL A 323 -14.80 -27.56 9.05
N PHE A 324 -14.58 -27.41 10.37
CA PHE A 324 -13.28 -27.50 11.04
C PHE A 324 -13.14 -28.80 11.84
#